data_AF-A0A8B8JQU4-F1
#
_entry.id   AF-A0A8B8JQU4-F1
#
_cell.length_a   1.000
_cell.length_b   1.000
_cell.length_c   1.000
_cell.angle_alpha   90.00
_cell.angle_beta   90.00
_cell.angle_gamma   90.00
#
_symmetry.space_group_name_H-M   'P 1'
#
loop_
_entity.id
_entity.type
_entity.pdbx_description
1 polymer ?
#
loop_
_entity_poly.entity_id
_entity_poly.type
_entity_poly.pdbx_seq_one_letter_code
_entity_poly.pdbx_strand_id
1 'polypeptide(L)'
;MPSAQDPFYVVKEEIQDSIDKLQSTFHQWENTADSGERSNLSKEVLAASESIEWQVDELDKAIAVASRDPSWYGIDEVELESRRRWTSDARTQVSTVKKAVEVRKGSNTTEHASVNGMHRELMRLPNSHQTTSDQYAAQDNDDFIESESDRQMLLIKKQDEELDELSLSVQRIGGVGLTIHDELLAQEKIVDELGNDMDSTSNRLDFVQVKKSGNGHEEG
;
A
#
# COMPACT_ATOMS: atom_id res chain seq x y z
N MET A 1 12.33 23.66 25.13
CA MET A 1 12.31 22.40 24.38
C MET A 1 10.98 22.35 23.63
N PRO A 2 10.97 22.20 22.30
CA PRO A 2 9.72 21.91 21.62
C PRO A 2 9.25 20.53 22.11
N SER A 3 7.97 20.41 22.45
CA SER A 3 7.36 19.12 22.80
C SER A 3 7.63 18.16 21.64
N ALA A 4 8.28 17.03 21.89
CA ALA A 4 8.45 15.99 20.87
C ALA A 4 7.07 15.67 20.30
N GLN A 5 6.90 15.82 18.98
CA GLN A 5 5.67 15.45 18.30
C GLN A 5 5.42 13.97 18.61
N ASP A 6 4.26 13.64 19.15
CA ASP A 6 3.94 12.26 19.48
C ASP A 6 4.03 11.41 18.20
N PRO A 7 4.89 10.36 18.18
CA PRO A 7 5.12 9.53 17.00
C PRO A 7 3.83 8.95 16.41
N PHE A 8 2.82 8.72 17.25
CA PHE A 8 1.51 8.26 16.79
C PHE A 8 0.91 9.22 15.75
N TYR A 9 0.96 10.54 15.99
CA TYR A 9 0.34 11.51 15.11
C TYR A 9 1.10 11.69 13.80
N VAL A 10 2.42 11.51 13.82
CA VAL A 10 3.25 11.51 12.61
C VAL A 10 2.86 10.33 11.71
N VAL A 11 2.84 9.11 12.27
CA VAL A 11 2.46 7.90 11.52
C VAL A 11 0.99 7.96 11.09
N LYS A 12 0.11 8.52 11.92
CA LYS A 12 -1.30 8.73 11.58
C LYS A 12 -1.45 9.62 10.35
N GLU A 13 -0.71 10.72 10.27
CA GLU A 13 -0.74 11.62 9.10
C GLU A 13 -0.22 10.91 7.85
N GLU A 14 0.87 10.15 7.93
CA GLU A 14 1.41 9.38 6.81
C GLU A 14 0.43 8.30 6.29
N ILE A 15 -0.23 7.60 7.21
CA ILE A 15 -1.27 6.62 6.88
C ILE A 15 -2.49 7.32 6.26
N GLN A 16 -2.90 8.48 6.79
CA GLN A 16 -4.01 9.24 6.24
C GLN A 16 -3.72 9.70 4.81
N ASP A 17 -2.52 10.24 4.55
CA ASP A 17 -2.07 10.60 3.20
C ASP A 17 -2.10 9.39 2.25
N SER A 18 -1.75 8.21 2.75
CA SER A 18 -1.79 6.97 1.99
C SER A 18 -3.22 6.52 1.68
N ILE A 19 -4.15 6.70 2.63
CA ILE A 19 -5.59 6.45 2.43
C ILE A 19 -6.17 7.44 1.41
N ASP A 20 -5.81 8.72 1.47
CA ASP A 20 -6.30 9.74 0.55
C ASP A 20 -5.81 9.47 -0.89
N LYS A 21 -4.55 9.01 -1.03
CA LYS A 21 -4.01 8.52 -2.30
C LYS A 21 -4.76 7.27 -2.79
N LEU A 22 -4.98 6.29 -1.91
CA LEU A 22 -5.75 5.07 -2.23
C LEU A 22 -7.15 5.41 -2.75
N GLN A 23 -7.86 6.33 -2.10
CA GLN A 23 -9.18 6.79 -2.52
C GLN A 23 -9.13 7.49 -3.88
N SER A 24 -8.10 8.31 -4.12
CA SER A 24 -7.89 8.98 -5.41
C SER A 24 -7.67 7.97 -6.54
N THR A 25 -6.80 6.98 -6.34
CA THR A 25 -6.55 5.89 -7.30
C THR A 25 -7.80 5.02 -7.51
N PHE A 26 -8.57 4.76 -6.45
CA PHE A 26 -9.84 4.05 -6.55
C PHE A 26 -10.86 4.82 -7.40
N HIS A 27 -11.03 6.13 -7.18
CA HIS A 27 -11.90 6.95 -8.00
C HIS A 27 -11.44 7.04 -9.46
N GLN A 28 -10.13 7.10 -9.70
CA GLN A 28 -9.60 7.01 -11.05
C GLN A 28 -10.00 5.68 -11.70
N TRP A 29 -9.76 4.57 -10.99
CA TRP A 29 -10.16 3.23 -11.43
C TRP A 29 -11.66 3.10 -11.71
N GLU A 30 -12.53 3.75 -10.92
CA GLU A 30 -13.97 3.73 -11.18
C GLU A 30 -14.35 4.40 -12.50
N ASN A 31 -13.68 5.52 -12.82
CA ASN A 31 -13.97 6.37 -13.97
C ASN A 31 -13.23 5.94 -15.25
N THR A 32 -12.15 5.17 -15.15
CA THR A 32 -11.40 4.68 -16.31
C THR A 32 -12.24 3.71 -17.15
N ALA A 33 -12.40 3.96 -18.44
CA ALA A 33 -13.15 3.08 -19.34
C ALA A 33 -12.28 1.97 -19.97
N ASP A 34 -10.96 2.15 -20.00
CA ASP A 34 -10.03 1.16 -20.55
C ASP A 34 -9.85 -0.04 -19.59
N SER A 35 -10.09 -1.24 -20.11
CA SER A 35 -9.98 -2.49 -19.36
C SER A 35 -8.53 -2.78 -18.92
N GLY A 36 -7.54 -2.40 -19.75
CA GLY A 36 -6.12 -2.58 -19.44
C GLY A 36 -5.66 -1.68 -18.30
N GLU A 37 -5.92 -0.38 -18.41
CA GLU A 37 -5.63 0.60 -17.35
C GLU A 37 -6.42 0.32 -16.06
N ARG A 38 -7.70 -0.09 -16.15
CA ARG A 38 -8.48 -0.55 -14.97
C ARG A 38 -7.84 -1.76 -14.29
N SER A 39 -7.29 -2.71 -15.03
CA SER A 39 -6.62 -3.87 -14.43
C SER A 39 -5.38 -3.45 -13.63
N ASN A 40 -4.55 -2.57 -14.20
CA ASN A 40 -3.36 -2.06 -13.54
C ASN A 40 -3.70 -1.26 -12.28
N LEU A 41 -4.65 -0.32 -12.37
CA LEU A 41 -5.12 0.45 -11.22
C LEU A 41 -5.77 -0.45 -10.15
N SER A 42 -6.45 -1.53 -10.54
CA SER A 42 -6.98 -2.48 -9.56
C SER A 42 -5.88 -3.19 -8.76
N LYS A 43 -4.77 -3.56 -9.41
CA LYS A 43 -3.59 -4.15 -8.73
C LYS A 43 -2.95 -3.14 -7.79
N GLU A 44 -2.83 -1.90 -8.24
CA GLU A 44 -2.28 -0.81 -7.42
C GLU A 44 -3.14 -0.53 -6.19
N VAL A 45 -4.47 -0.45 -6.33
CA VAL A 45 -5.41 -0.27 -5.22
C VAL A 45 -5.33 -1.44 -4.23
N LEU A 46 -5.21 -2.69 -4.71
CA LEU A 46 -5.06 -3.86 -3.84
C LEU A 46 -3.73 -3.83 -3.07
N ALA A 47 -2.61 -3.57 -3.75
CA ALA A 47 -1.29 -3.49 -3.11
C ALA A 47 -1.22 -2.35 -2.09
N ALA A 48 -1.77 -1.17 -2.43
CA ALA A 48 -1.85 -0.05 -1.51
C ALA A 48 -2.76 -0.35 -0.31
N SER A 49 -3.89 -1.06 -0.53
CA SER A 49 -4.76 -1.49 0.57
C SER A 49 -4.04 -2.43 1.54
N GLU A 50 -3.29 -3.41 1.03
CA GLU A 50 -2.52 -4.34 1.87
C GLU A 50 -1.40 -3.64 2.65
N SER A 51 -0.71 -2.71 2.01
CA SER A 51 0.31 -1.87 2.66
C SER A 51 -0.29 -1.08 3.82
N ILE A 52 -1.42 -0.42 3.60
CA ILE A 52 -2.08 0.39 4.63
C ILE A 52 -2.67 -0.49 5.74
N GLU A 53 -3.29 -1.62 5.40
CA GLU A 53 -3.79 -2.59 6.40
C GLU A 53 -2.67 -3.02 7.35
N TRP A 54 -1.48 -3.31 6.81
CA TRP A 54 -0.31 -3.65 7.63
C TRP A 54 0.15 -2.50 8.53
N GLN A 55 0.25 -1.27 8.00
CA GLN A 55 0.66 -0.10 8.79
C GLN A 55 -0.33 0.18 9.94
N VAL A 56 -1.63 0.05 9.67
CA VAL A 56 -2.71 0.21 10.66
C VAL A 56 -2.63 -0.89 11.73
N ASP A 57 -2.35 -2.14 11.34
CA ASP A 57 -2.16 -3.26 12.27
C ASP A 57 -0.93 -3.08 13.16
N GLU A 58 0.16 -2.50 12.64
CA GLU A 58 1.35 -2.20 13.44
C GLU A 58 1.09 -1.07 14.44
N LEU A 59 0.37 -0.03 14.00
CA LEU A 59 -0.05 1.06 14.88
C LEU A 59 -1.00 0.58 16.00
N ASP A 60 -1.87 -0.40 15.71
CA ASP A 60 -2.74 -1.03 16.71
C ASP A 60 -1.93 -1.78 17.79
N LYS A 61 -0.85 -2.48 17.40
CA LYS A 61 0.06 -3.11 18.38
C LYS A 61 0.75 -2.07 19.25
N ALA A 62 1.16 -0.94 18.68
CA ALA A 62 1.75 0.15 19.45
C ALA A 62 0.76 0.73 20.47
N ILE A 63 -0.51 0.92 20.08
CA ILE A 63 -1.59 1.33 20.99
C ILE A 63 -1.79 0.27 22.09
N ALA A 64 -1.77 -1.02 21.74
CA ALA A 64 -1.92 -2.10 22.71
C ALA A 64 -0.80 -2.09 23.75
N VAL A 65 0.45 -1.86 23.35
CA VAL A 65 1.59 -1.70 24.27
C VAL A 65 1.39 -0.47 25.17
N ALA A 66 1.06 0.68 24.59
CA ALA A 66 0.82 1.91 25.32
C ALA A 66 -0.31 1.79 26.35
N SER A 67 -1.35 1.01 26.03
CA SER A 67 -2.49 0.78 26.92
C SER A 67 -2.18 -0.05 28.17
N ARG A 68 -1.05 -0.78 28.18
CA ARG A 68 -0.64 -1.59 29.34
C ARG A 68 -0.03 -0.72 30.44
N ASP A 69 0.72 0.30 30.06
CA ASP A 69 1.37 1.24 30.99
C ASP A 69 1.17 2.70 30.56
N PRO A 70 -0.08 3.24 30.54
CA PRO A 70 -0.37 4.57 29.97
C PRO A 70 0.40 5.72 30.64
N SER A 71 0.68 5.59 31.94
CA SER A 71 1.42 6.59 32.73
C SER A 71 2.87 6.74 32.30
N TRP A 72 3.49 5.72 31.69
CA TRP A 72 4.87 5.81 31.18
C TRP A 72 4.95 6.65 29.91
N TYR A 73 3.88 6.66 29.14
CA TYR A 73 3.77 7.39 27.87
C TYR A 73 3.09 8.75 28.01
N GLY A 74 2.52 9.08 29.19
CA GLY A 74 1.79 10.33 29.41
C GLY A 74 0.49 10.41 28.60
N ILE A 75 -0.11 9.27 28.26
CA ILE A 75 -1.33 9.16 27.45
C ILE A 75 -2.52 8.92 28.39
N ASP A 76 -3.61 9.65 28.18
CA ASP A 76 -4.86 9.44 28.94
C ASP A 76 -5.76 8.38 28.27
N GLU A 77 -6.77 7.89 29.00
CA GLU A 77 -7.69 6.87 28.48
C GLU A 77 -8.56 7.39 27.31
N VAL A 78 -8.86 8.69 27.28
CA VAL A 78 -9.67 9.31 26.22
C VAL A 78 -8.89 9.34 24.90
N GLU A 79 -7.60 9.64 25.00
CA GLU A 79 -6.64 9.65 23.92
C GLU A 79 -6.40 8.22 23.42
N LEU A 80 -6.19 7.24 24.30
CA LEU A 80 -6.10 5.83 23.89
C LEU A 80 -7.35 5.36 23.13
N GLU A 81 -8.55 5.74 23.59
CA GLU A 81 -9.80 5.41 22.92
C GLU A 81 -9.92 6.11 21.56
N SER A 82 -9.50 7.39 21.48
CA SER A 82 -9.42 8.14 20.22
C SER A 82 -8.51 7.45 19.20
N ARG A 83 -7.34 6.96 19.65
CA ARG A 83 -6.40 6.20 18.80
C ARG A 83 -7.01 4.90 18.31
N ARG A 84 -7.58 4.09 19.21
CA ARG A 84 -8.26 2.83 18.86
C ARG A 84 -9.37 3.05 17.84
N ARG A 85 -10.20 4.06 18.06
CA ARG A 85 -11.30 4.39 17.17
C ARG A 85 -10.80 4.77 15.78
N TRP A 86 -9.81 5.65 15.69
CA TRP A 86 -9.25 6.04 14.40
C TRP A 86 -8.65 4.85 13.64
N THR A 87 -7.88 3.99 14.32
CA THR A 87 -7.29 2.77 13.72
C THR A 87 -8.39 1.83 13.20
N SER A 88 -9.49 1.66 13.96
CA SER A 88 -10.64 0.87 13.53
C SER A 88 -11.36 1.46 12.31
N ASP A 89 -11.55 2.78 12.30
CA ASP A 89 -12.15 3.50 11.18
C ASP A 89 -11.29 3.41 9.92
N ALA A 90 -9.96 3.56 10.05
CA ALA A 90 -9.01 3.40 8.95
C ALA A 90 -9.04 1.99 8.34
N ARG A 91 -9.01 0.95 9.20
CA ARG A 91 -9.13 -0.46 8.76
C ARG A 91 -10.42 -0.70 7.99
N THR A 92 -11.52 -0.15 8.48
CA THR A 92 -12.83 -0.29 7.84
C THR A 92 -12.85 0.37 6.47
N GLN A 93 -12.34 1.59 6.34
CA GLN A 93 -12.27 2.32 5.06
C GLN A 93 -11.47 1.54 4.01
N VAL A 94 -10.28 1.06 4.36
CA VAL A 94 -9.42 0.30 3.43
C VAL A 94 -10.06 -1.03 3.04
N SER A 95 -10.65 -1.75 4.00
CA SER A 95 -11.37 -3.01 3.74
C SER A 95 -12.56 -2.80 2.80
N THR A 96 -13.29 -1.69 2.91
CA THR A 96 -14.39 -1.35 2.02
C THR A 96 -13.90 -1.11 0.59
N VAL A 97 -12.81 -0.36 0.40
CA VAL A 97 -12.21 -0.12 -0.92
C VAL A 97 -11.72 -1.43 -1.55
N LYS A 98 -10.99 -2.25 -0.78
CA LYS A 98 -10.50 -3.57 -1.22
C LYS A 98 -11.64 -4.47 -1.70
N LYS A 99 -12.69 -4.62 -0.90
CA LYS A 99 -13.88 -5.42 -1.25
C LYS A 99 -14.61 -4.89 -2.49
N ALA A 100 -14.71 -3.57 -2.65
CA ALA A 100 -15.35 -2.97 -3.82
C ALA A 100 -14.59 -3.30 -5.12
N VAL A 101 -13.25 -3.32 -5.08
CA VAL A 101 -12.41 -3.72 -6.22
C VAL A 101 -12.56 -5.21 -6.52
N GLU A 102 -12.51 -6.07 -5.50
CA GLU A 102 -12.65 -7.54 -5.65
C GLU A 102 -14.00 -7.95 -6.24
N VAL A 103 -15.11 -7.37 -5.74
CA VAL A 103 -16.46 -7.62 -6.27
C VAL A 103 -16.57 -7.22 -7.74
N ARG A 104 -16.01 -6.07 -8.13
CA ARG A 104 -16.07 -5.60 -9.52
C ARG A 104 -15.17 -6.42 -10.46
N LYS A 105 -13.99 -6.86 -9.98
CA LYS A 105 -13.12 -7.78 -10.72
C LYS A 105 -13.82 -9.12 -10.98
N GLY A 106 -14.55 -9.65 -9.99
CA GLY A 106 -15.39 -10.83 -10.13
C GLY A 106 -16.58 -10.64 -11.09
N SER A 107 -17.10 -9.42 -11.23
CA SER A 107 -18.12 -9.10 -12.22
C SER A 107 -17.55 -9.07 -13.64
N ASN A 108 -16.34 -8.54 -13.85
CA ASN A 108 -15.72 -8.52 -15.19
C ASN A 108 -15.38 -9.93 -15.72
N THR A 109 -15.00 -10.86 -14.85
CA THR A 109 -14.86 -12.29 -15.22
C THR A 109 -16.23 -12.95 -15.46
N THR A 110 -17.26 -12.51 -14.75
CA THR A 110 -18.65 -12.98 -14.96
C THR A 110 -19.31 -12.34 -16.20
N GLU A 111 -18.88 -11.18 -16.67
CA GLU A 111 -19.36 -10.57 -17.92
C GLU A 111 -18.89 -11.36 -19.15
N HIS A 112 -17.66 -11.88 -19.14
CA HIS A 112 -17.22 -12.88 -20.14
C HIS A 112 -17.97 -14.21 -20.00
N ALA A 113 -18.31 -14.63 -18.76
CA ALA A 113 -19.18 -15.80 -18.55
C ALA A 113 -20.66 -15.53 -18.94
N SER A 114 -21.11 -14.27 -18.94
CA SER A 114 -22.47 -13.85 -19.29
C SER A 114 -22.69 -13.88 -20.80
N VAL A 115 -21.66 -13.59 -21.61
CA VAL A 115 -21.68 -13.86 -23.05
C VAL A 115 -21.85 -15.36 -23.33
N ASN A 116 -21.20 -16.23 -22.55
CA ASN A 116 -21.42 -17.69 -22.60
C ASN A 116 -22.82 -18.09 -22.10
N GLY A 117 -23.39 -17.38 -21.13
CA GLY A 117 -24.77 -17.58 -20.65
C GLY A 117 -25.83 -17.20 -21.70
N MET A 118 -25.64 -16.08 -22.39
CA MET A 118 -26.52 -15.63 -23.48
C MET A 118 -26.39 -16.55 -24.71
N HIS A 119 -25.18 -17.05 -25.02
CA HIS A 119 -24.99 -18.06 -26.06
C HIS A 119 -25.69 -19.39 -25.71
N ARG A 120 -25.68 -19.78 -24.42
CA ARG A 120 -26.38 -20.97 -23.93
C ARG A 120 -27.91 -20.84 -23.99
N GLU A 121 -28.45 -19.65 -23.79
CA GLU A 121 -29.89 -19.38 -23.99
C GLU A 121 -30.28 -19.35 -25.47
N LEU A 122 -29.41 -18.83 -26.35
CA LEU A 122 -29.62 -18.87 -27.80
C LEU A 122 -29.44 -20.29 -28.39
N MET A 123 -28.71 -21.18 -27.71
CA MET A 123 -28.59 -22.61 -28.02
C MET A 123 -29.74 -23.47 -27.47
N ARG A 124 -30.70 -22.89 -26.74
CA ARG A 124 -31.93 -23.58 -26.32
C ARG A 124 -33.00 -23.41 -27.39
N LEU A 125 -32.81 -24.05 -28.55
CA LEU A 125 -33.82 -24.03 -29.62
C LEU A 125 -35.07 -24.83 -29.22
N PRO A 126 -36.29 -24.29 -29.42
CA PRO A 126 -37.50 -25.07 -29.50
C PRO A 126 -37.50 -25.86 -30.82
N ASN A 127 -37.75 -27.15 -30.69
CA ASN A 127 -37.81 -28.14 -31.75
C ASN A 127 -38.71 -27.71 -32.94
N SER A 128 -38.14 -27.35 -34.11
CA SER A 128 -38.84 -27.43 -35.40
C SER A 128 -37.91 -27.27 -36.63
N HIS A 129 -37.75 -28.38 -37.35
CA HIS A 129 -37.55 -28.54 -38.80
C HIS A 129 -36.37 -27.87 -39.58
N GLN A 130 -35.60 -28.72 -40.29
CA GLN A 130 -34.72 -28.47 -41.46
C GLN A 130 -33.42 -27.66 -41.16
N THR A 131 -32.20 -27.95 -41.62
CA THR A 131 -31.64 -28.65 -42.79
C THR A 131 -30.24 -29.20 -42.46
N THR A 132 -29.86 -30.30 -43.09
CA THR A 132 -28.54 -30.93 -43.04
C THR A 132 -27.50 -30.14 -43.85
N SER A 133 -26.73 -29.23 -43.24
CA SER A 133 -25.50 -28.69 -43.84
C SER A 133 -24.43 -28.17 -42.86
N ASP A 134 -24.70 -28.05 -41.56
CA ASP A 134 -23.83 -27.30 -40.63
C ASP A 134 -23.04 -28.15 -39.62
N GLN A 135 -22.89 -29.46 -39.85
CA GLN A 135 -22.21 -30.36 -38.89
C GLN A 135 -20.68 -30.17 -38.82
N TYR A 136 -20.04 -29.65 -39.86
CA TYR A 136 -18.59 -29.42 -39.86
C TYR A 136 -18.21 -28.07 -39.23
N ALA A 137 -19.03 -27.03 -39.40
CA ALA A 137 -18.76 -25.70 -38.84
C ALA A 137 -19.00 -25.63 -37.32
N ALA A 138 -19.88 -26.47 -36.77
CA ALA A 138 -20.10 -26.57 -35.33
C ALA A 138 -18.92 -27.25 -34.61
N GLN A 139 -18.29 -28.25 -35.25
CA GLN A 139 -17.20 -29.01 -34.66
C GLN A 139 -15.88 -28.22 -34.63
N ASP A 140 -15.58 -27.45 -35.68
CA ASP A 140 -14.43 -26.53 -35.70
C ASP A 140 -14.56 -25.38 -34.69
N ASN A 141 -15.80 -24.92 -34.42
CA ASN A 141 -16.04 -23.90 -33.40
C ASN A 141 -15.84 -24.42 -31.97
N ASP A 142 -16.25 -25.66 -31.67
CA ASP A 142 -16.02 -26.26 -30.35
C ASP A 142 -14.52 -26.45 -30.07
N ASP A 143 -13.74 -26.94 -31.03
CA ASP A 143 -12.29 -27.15 -30.89
C ASP A 143 -11.53 -25.81 -30.76
N PHE A 144 -11.99 -24.78 -31.47
CA PHE A 144 -11.48 -23.42 -31.33
C PHE A 144 -11.82 -22.81 -29.95
N ILE A 145 -13.03 -23.03 -29.44
CA ILE A 145 -13.45 -22.52 -28.12
C ILE A 145 -12.69 -23.24 -26.99
N GLU A 146 -12.50 -24.56 -27.09
CA GLU A 146 -11.77 -25.34 -26.09
C GLU A 146 -10.29 -24.91 -26.05
N SER A 147 -9.66 -24.73 -27.20
CA SER A 147 -8.26 -24.27 -27.28
C SER A 147 -8.06 -22.81 -26.82
N GLU A 148 -9.00 -21.91 -27.06
CA GLU A 148 -8.96 -20.54 -26.52
C GLU A 148 -9.20 -20.52 -25.00
N SER A 149 -10.12 -21.35 -24.49
CA SER A 149 -10.40 -21.49 -23.06
C SER A 149 -9.17 -21.95 -22.28
N ASP A 150 -8.47 -22.97 -22.77
CA ASP A 150 -7.25 -23.49 -22.15
C ASP A 150 -6.13 -22.45 -22.15
N ARG A 151 -6.01 -21.68 -23.24
CA ARG A 151 -5.06 -20.57 -23.34
C ARG A 151 -5.35 -19.47 -22.32
N GLN A 152 -6.61 -19.10 -22.13
CA GLN A 152 -7.01 -18.10 -21.13
C GLN A 152 -6.77 -18.61 -19.70
N MET A 153 -7.03 -19.89 -19.41
CA MET A 153 -6.74 -20.49 -18.11
C MET A 153 -5.25 -20.48 -17.78
N LEU A 154 -4.40 -20.80 -18.76
CA LEU A 154 -2.94 -20.70 -18.61
C LEU A 154 -2.48 -19.26 -18.35
N LEU A 155 -3.12 -18.29 -19.00
CA LEU A 155 -2.80 -16.87 -18.81
C LEU A 155 -3.15 -16.39 -17.40
N ILE A 156 -4.32 -16.78 -16.87
CA ILE A 156 -4.75 -16.43 -15.50
C ILE A 156 -3.81 -17.07 -14.48
N LYS A 157 -3.49 -18.35 -14.64
CA LYS A 157 -2.59 -19.06 -13.72
C LYS A 157 -1.19 -18.42 -13.68
N LYS A 158 -0.67 -18.02 -14.84
CA LYS A 158 0.60 -17.31 -14.93
C LYS A 158 0.55 -15.95 -14.23
N GLN A 159 -0.55 -15.22 -14.37
CA GLN A 159 -0.73 -13.94 -13.68
C GLN A 159 -0.82 -14.11 -12.15
N ASP A 160 -1.43 -15.19 -11.66
CA ASP A 160 -1.46 -15.48 -10.22
C ASP A 160 -0.07 -15.82 -9.66
N GLU A 161 0.74 -16.60 -10.39
CA GLU A 161 2.14 -16.85 -10.03
C GLU A 161 2.98 -15.56 -9.99
N GLU A 162 2.73 -14.63 -10.93
CA GLU A 162 3.38 -13.32 -10.95
C GLU A 162 2.93 -12.43 -9.75
N LEU A 163 1.68 -12.55 -9.29
CA LEU A 163 1.19 -11.81 -8.12
C LEU A 163 1.79 -12.31 -6.80
N ASP A 164 1.96 -13.64 -6.66
CA ASP A 164 2.65 -14.22 -5.51
C ASP A 164 4.12 -13.77 -5.46
N GLU A 165 4.80 -13.73 -6.60
CA GLU A 165 6.17 -13.23 -6.70
C GLU A 165 6.25 -11.72 -6.35
N LEU A 166 5.30 -10.92 -6.85
CA LEU A 166 5.22 -9.49 -6.51
C LEU A 166 4.98 -9.28 -5.02
N SER A 167 4.09 -10.05 -4.40
CA SER A 167 3.83 -10.00 -2.96
C SER A 167 5.09 -10.29 -2.14
N LEU A 168 5.84 -11.32 -2.52
CA LEU A 168 7.15 -11.62 -1.91
C LEU A 168 8.18 -10.51 -2.13
N SER A 169 8.16 -9.85 -3.30
CA SER A 169 9.04 -8.72 -3.59
C SER A 169 8.70 -7.50 -2.74
N VAL A 170 7.40 -7.24 -2.50
CA VAL A 170 6.92 -6.14 -1.65
C VAL A 170 7.26 -6.39 -0.19
N GLN A 171 7.11 -7.62 0.28
CA GLN A 171 7.54 -7.98 1.64
C GLN A 171 9.05 -7.77 1.83
N ARG A 172 9.84 -8.13 0.81
CA ARG A 172 11.29 -7.90 0.82
C ARG A 172 11.64 -6.41 0.78
N ILE A 173 10.98 -5.61 -0.06
CA ILE A 173 11.26 -4.18 -0.16
C ILE A 173 10.83 -3.44 1.11
N GLY A 174 9.73 -3.86 1.75
CA GLY A 174 9.34 -3.36 3.07
C GLY A 174 10.42 -3.64 4.12
N GLY A 175 10.97 -4.87 4.15
CA GLY A 175 12.08 -5.22 5.03
C GLY A 175 13.37 -4.42 4.76
N VAL A 176 13.67 -4.14 3.48
CA VAL A 176 14.79 -3.27 3.09
C VAL A 176 14.52 -1.82 3.51
N GLY A 177 13.29 -1.33 3.35
CA GLY A 177 12.87 0.00 3.76
C GLY A 177 13.03 0.24 5.26
N LEU A 178 12.68 -0.75 6.09
CA LEU A 178 12.91 -0.70 7.54
C LEU A 178 14.41 -0.65 7.86
N THR A 179 15.21 -1.48 7.21
CA THR A 179 16.68 -1.45 7.37
C THR A 179 17.27 -0.10 6.99
N ILE A 180 16.79 0.52 5.90
CA ILE A 180 17.23 1.85 5.47
C ILE A 180 16.79 2.91 6.48
N HIS A 181 15.59 2.82 7.02
CA HIS A 181 15.09 3.74 8.04
C HIS A 181 15.95 3.68 9.32
N ASP A 182 16.26 2.49 9.81
CA ASP A 182 17.13 2.29 10.98
C ASP A 182 18.54 2.85 10.73
N GLU A 183 19.08 2.67 9.54
CA GLU A 183 20.38 3.23 9.13
C GLU A 183 20.33 4.76 9.03
N LEU A 184 19.24 5.35 8.52
CA LEU A 184 19.07 6.81 8.50
C LEU A 184 18.97 7.41 9.90
N LEU A 185 18.26 6.76 10.83
CA LEU A 185 18.22 7.17 12.23
C LEU A 185 19.59 7.06 12.90
N ALA A 186 20.35 6.00 12.58
CA ALA A 186 21.73 5.87 13.06
C ALA A 186 22.62 6.99 12.50
N GLN A 187 22.46 7.36 11.24
CA GLN A 187 23.18 8.47 10.61
C GLN A 187 22.79 9.84 11.18
N GLU A 188 21.51 10.08 11.47
CA GLU A 188 21.06 11.32 12.14
C GLU A 188 21.78 11.52 13.48
N LYS A 189 21.87 10.45 14.29
CA LYS A 189 22.60 10.49 15.55
C LYS A 189 24.10 10.78 15.38
N ILE A 190 24.72 10.21 14.35
CA ILE A 190 26.14 10.47 14.04
C ILE A 190 26.33 11.91 13.58
N VAL A 191 25.40 12.48 12.81
CA VAL A 191 25.44 13.88 12.37
C VAL A 191 25.28 14.84 13.55
N ASP A 192 24.39 14.54 14.50
CA ASP A 192 24.23 15.32 15.73
C ASP A 192 25.50 15.28 16.60
N GLU A 193 26.14 14.11 16.73
CA GLU A 193 27.40 13.97 17.44
C GLU A 193 28.53 14.79 16.76
N LEU A 194 28.61 14.72 15.43
CA LEU A 194 29.56 15.53 14.66
C LEU A 194 29.30 17.04 14.81
N GLY A 195 28.03 17.45 14.87
CA GLY A 195 27.62 18.83 15.14
C GLY A 195 28.11 19.31 16.51
N ASN A 196 27.91 18.50 17.54
CA ASN A 196 28.38 18.80 18.90
C ASN A 196 29.92 18.90 18.97
N ASP A 197 30.64 18.01 18.28
CA ASP A 197 32.10 18.04 18.21
C ASP A 197 32.61 19.27 17.42
N MET A 198 31.92 19.63 16.34
CA MET A 198 32.21 20.84 15.57
C MET A 198 31.97 22.11 16.39
N ASP A 199 30.89 22.19 17.16
CA ASP A 199 30.59 23.31 18.06
C ASP A 199 31.60 23.41 19.21
N SER A 200 32.00 22.27 19.80
CA SER A 200 33.07 22.22 20.79
C SER A 200 34.40 22.71 20.21
N THR A 201 34.73 22.28 18.99
CA THR A 201 35.92 22.73 18.28
C THR A 201 35.85 24.23 17.96
N SER A 202 34.70 24.72 17.52
CA SER A 202 34.43 26.14 17.26
C SER A 202 34.61 26.99 18.51
N ASN A 203 34.02 26.59 19.64
CA ASN A 203 34.18 27.27 20.92
C ASN A 203 35.63 27.29 21.41
N ARG A 204 36.37 26.19 21.21
CA ARG A 204 37.81 26.16 21.54
C ARG A 204 38.62 27.09 20.63
N LEU A 205 38.28 27.17 19.35
CA LEU A 205 38.95 28.03 18.38
C LEU A 205 38.65 29.51 18.68
N ASP A 206 37.40 29.84 18.99
CA ASP A 206 36.98 31.18 19.42
C ASP A 206 37.70 31.59 20.72
N PHE A 207 37.78 30.71 21.71
CA PHE A 207 38.56 30.97 22.93
C PHE A 207 40.04 31.27 22.63
N VAL A 208 40.67 30.52 21.72
CA VAL A 208 42.05 30.79 21.28
C VAL A 208 42.15 32.14 20.57
N GLN A 209 41.16 32.49 19.74
CA GLN A 209 41.12 33.75 19.01
C GLN A 209 40.91 34.97 19.92
N VAL A 210 40.01 34.87 20.90
CA VAL A 210 39.79 35.88 21.95
C VAL A 210 41.03 36.04 22.79
N LYS A 211 41.67 34.94 23.23
CA LYS A 211 42.90 35.01 24.02
C LYS A 211 44.05 35.66 23.25
N LYS A 212 44.21 35.37 21.95
CA LYS A 212 45.20 36.06 21.10
C LYS A 212 44.89 37.54 20.91
N SER A 213 43.62 37.92 20.79
CA SER A 213 43.21 39.33 20.65
C SER A 213 43.32 40.11 21.96
N GLY A 214 43.08 39.48 23.12
CA GLY A 214 43.20 40.10 24.44
C GLY A 214 44.64 40.31 24.90
N ASN A 215 45.57 39.41 24.53
CA ASN A 215 46.98 39.53 24.90
C ASN A 215 47.75 40.59 24.08
N GLY A 216 47.11 41.23 23.08
CA GLY A 216 47.71 42.28 22.26
C GLY A 216 47.51 43.71 22.80
N HIS A 217 46.83 43.89 23.94
CA HIS A 217 46.55 45.22 24.53
C HIS A 217 47.34 45.51 25.82
N GLU A 218 48.18 44.59 26.31
CA GLU A 218 49.00 44.78 27.52
C GLU A 218 50.51 44.95 27.26
N GLU A 219 50.96 44.91 25.99
CA GLU A 219 52.33 45.30 25.62
C GLU A 219 52.30 46.53 24.70
N GLY A 220 52.26 47.71 25.32
CA GLY A 220 52.38 49.02 24.67
C GLY A 220 52.79 50.09 25.67
#